data_AF-A0A321L5D4-F1
#
_entry.id   AF-A0A321L5D4-F1
#
_cell.length_a   1.000
_cell.length_b   1.000
_cell.length_c   1.000
_cell.angle_alpha   90.00
_cell.angle_beta   90.00
_cell.angle_gamma   90.00
#
_symmetry.space_group_name_H-M   'P 1'
#
loop_
_entity.id
_entity.type
_entity.pdbx_description
1 polymer ?
#
loop_
_entity_poly.entity_id
_entity_poly.type
_entity_poly.pdbx_seq_one_letter_code
_entity_poly.pdbx_strand_id
1 'polypeptide(L)'
;MINHLVSLVGFFVFAGIAWLVSTNRAKVSWKTVVSGLGLQLMLGLLVFQLPGSHRVFLWVNDAVLALLNASKSGTAFLFGPLAASPGEPGSVGFILIFQVLPVAIFFAAFTAALYHLRLLQWLVRFFAWLFHRTMEISGAESLCGAANIFVGVESALVIRPYLKKMTRSELLCVLVTGMGTVASSTLGVYVAFLSGSFPQIAGHLVSASVLAIPASFVIAKLLIPETEVPETLAGVPQEDESTRSRNLMGAIIEGAMDGLKLAAGITALLIAVLGLVALGDKLLALGSSWVGLAEPISLIRILSWLFYPFAYLLGIGHGDVPQAARLLGERVILTEVVSYQDLAQMVGNGTLTDPRSVVILSYALCGFAHIASVAIFVGGTAALVPSRRDDLAALGWRALLAATLATLMVGCVAGIFSTGEGVLLIRPGQ
;
A
#
# COMPACT_ATOMS: atom_id res chain seq x y z
N MET A 1 21.52 -11.50 11.68
CA MET A 1 21.96 -12.21 10.45
C MET A 1 20.93 -13.21 9.94
N ILE A 2 20.52 -14.21 10.72
CA ILE A 2 19.54 -15.25 10.27
C ILE A 2 18.25 -14.63 9.73
N ASN A 3 17.63 -13.69 10.43
CA ASN A 3 16.38 -13.06 10.01
C ASN A 3 16.48 -12.31 8.66
N HIS A 4 17.64 -11.76 8.29
CA HIS A 4 17.82 -11.12 6.98
C HIS A 4 17.86 -12.16 5.86
N LEU A 5 18.48 -13.32 6.11
CA LEU A 5 18.47 -14.45 5.18
C LEU A 5 17.05 -15.02 5.03
N VAL A 6 16.28 -15.08 6.12
CA VAL A 6 14.86 -15.47 6.04
C VAL A 6 14.09 -14.49 5.16
N SER A 7 14.27 -13.18 5.33
CA SER A 7 13.65 -12.17 4.44
C SER A 7 14.06 -12.35 2.98
N LEU A 8 15.35 -12.67 2.72
CA LEU A 8 15.84 -12.95 1.37
C LEU A 8 15.21 -14.21 0.77
N VAL A 9 15.07 -15.27 1.55
CA VAL A 9 14.38 -16.49 1.11
C VAL A 9 12.90 -16.19 0.86
N GLY A 10 12.22 -15.47 1.77
CA GLY A 10 10.83 -15.04 1.61
C GLY A 10 10.60 -14.26 0.33
N PHE A 11 11.50 -13.33 -0.01
CA PHE A 11 11.45 -12.54 -1.23
C PHE A 11 11.33 -13.43 -2.49
N PHE A 12 12.17 -14.46 -2.60
CA PHE A 12 12.13 -15.40 -3.72
C PHE A 12 10.98 -16.41 -3.59
N VAL A 13 10.59 -16.81 -2.38
CA VAL A 13 9.45 -17.70 -2.14
C VAL A 13 8.15 -17.05 -2.60
N PHE A 14 7.92 -15.77 -2.33
CA PHE A 14 6.69 -15.08 -2.78
C PHE A 14 6.61 -14.96 -4.32
N ALA A 15 7.73 -14.66 -4.98
CA ALA A 15 7.82 -14.76 -6.44
C ALA A 15 7.58 -16.21 -6.93
N GLY A 16 8.13 -17.20 -6.22
CA GLY A 16 7.92 -18.62 -6.49
C GLY A 16 6.45 -19.05 -6.37
N ILE A 17 5.72 -18.55 -5.37
CA ILE A 17 4.28 -18.80 -5.21
C ILE A 17 3.52 -18.27 -6.43
N ALA A 18 3.79 -17.03 -6.85
CA ALA A 18 3.16 -16.45 -8.04
C ALA A 18 3.46 -17.24 -9.32
N TRP A 19 4.70 -17.73 -9.47
CA TRP A 19 5.08 -18.61 -10.57
C TRP A 19 4.35 -19.96 -10.54
N LEU A 20 4.18 -20.56 -9.35
CA LEU A 20 3.48 -21.84 -9.19
C LEU A 20 2.00 -21.72 -9.60
N VAL A 21 1.34 -20.61 -9.29
CA VAL A 21 -0.06 -20.37 -9.66
C VAL A 21 -0.23 -19.63 -11.01
N SER A 22 0.85 -19.50 -11.78
CA SER A 22 0.85 -18.87 -13.11
C SER A 22 -0.08 -19.57 -14.10
N THR A 23 -0.74 -18.79 -14.98
CA THR A 23 -1.56 -19.35 -16.08
C THR A 23 -0.74 -20.02 -17.16
N ASN A 24 0.51 -19.58 -17.39
CA ASN A 24 1.36 -20.13 -18.44
C ASN A 24 2.85 -19.93 -18.12
N ARG A 25 3.44 -20.84 -17.35
CA ARG A 25 4.85 -20.78 -16.91
C ARG A 25 5.86 -20.69 -18.05
N ALA A 26 5.53 -21.23 -19.24
CA ALA A 26 6.41 -21.22 -20.41
C ALA A 26 6.49 -19.85 -21.09
N LYS A 27 5.55 -18.94 -20.84
CA LYS A 27 5.49 -17.60 -21.42
C LYS A 27 6.02 -16.49 -20.50
N VAL A 28 6.52 -16.84 -19.32
CA VAL A 28 7.12 -15.89 -18.38
C VAL A 28 8.34 -15.20 -19.02
N SER A 29 8.29 -13.88 -19.11
CA SER A 29 9.47 -13.07 -19.47
C SER A 29 10.43 -13.01 -18.28
N TRP A 30 11.42 -13.91 -18.26
CA TRP A 30 12.44 -13.91 -17.21
C TRP A 30 13.26 -12.63 -17.17
N LYS A 31 13.40 -11.94 -18.30
CA LYS A 31 14.06 -10.63 -18.33
C LYS A 31 13.30 -9.61 -17.48
N THR A 32 11.99 -9.50 -17.65
CA THR A 32 11.11 -8.64 -16.85
C THR A 32 11.13 -9.02 -15.37
N VAL A 33 11.08 -10.33 -15.07
CA VAL A 33 11.11 -10.84 -13.69
C VAL A 33 12.44 -10.52 -13.01
N VAL A 34 13.56 -10.89 -13.63
CA VAL A 34 14.89 -10.68 -13.06
C VAL A 34 15.21 -9.20 -12.93
N SER A 35 14.86 -8.37 -13.92
CA SER A 35 15.08 -6.92 -13.82
C SER A 35 14.21 -6.27 -12.75
N GLY A 36 12.95 -6.68 -12.61
CA GLY A 36 12.07 -6.21 -11.56
C GLY A 36 12.50 -6.64 -10.15
N LEU A 37 12.98 -7.87 -9.98
CA LEU A 37 13.58 -8.34 -8.72
C LEU A 37 14.86 -7.56 -8.40
N GLY A 38 15.72 -7.38 -9.39
CA GLY A 38 16.94 -6.58 -9.27
C GLY A 38 16.65 -5.12 -8.92
N LEU A 39 15.63 -4.51 -9.53
CA LEU A 39 15.23 -3.13 -9.27
C LEU A 39 14.72 -2.97 -7.83
N GLN A 40 13.95 -3.92 -7.31
CA GLN A 40 13.51 -3.93 -5.91
C GLN A 40 14.70 -3.99 -4.94
N LEU A 41 15.64 -4.91 -5.17
CA LEU A 41 16.82 -5.05 -4.31
C LEU A 41 17.75 -3.83 -4.42
N MET A 42 17.91 -3.26 -5.62
CA MET A 42 18.69 -2.05 -5.85
C MET A 42 18.07 -0.85 -5.14
N LEU A 43 16.76 -0.63 -5.28
CA LEU A 43 16.06 0.45 -4.60
C LEU A 43 16.10 0.25 -3.08
N GLY A 44 15.95 -0.97 -2.58
CA GLY A 44 16.14 -1.30 -1.17
C GLY A 44 17.55 -0.94 -0.67
N LEU A 45 18.58 -1.36 -1.40
CA LEU A 45 19.97 -1.02 -1.08
C LEU A 45 20.18 0.50 -1.07
N LEU A 46 19.64 1.22 -2.06
CA LEU A 46 19.73 2.68 -2.15
C LEU A 46 19.07 3.36 -0.96
N VAL A 47 17.88 2.91 -0.55
CA VAL A 47 17.13 3.50 0.57
C VAL A 47 17.84 3.22 1.90
N PHE A 48 18.25 1.98 2.16
CA PHE A 48 18.70 1.55 3.48
C PHE A 48 20.21 1.59 3.72
N GLN A 49 21.05 1.49 2.68
CA GLN A 49 22.49 1.23 2.86
C GLN A 49 23.41 2.24 2.16
N LEU A 50 22.93 3.01 1.18
CA LEU A 50 23.80 3.92 0.42
C LEU A 50 24.31 5.09 1.29
N PRO A 51 25.63 5.35 1.33
CA PRO A 51 26.18 6.51 2.01
C PRO A 51 25.61 7.82 1.41
N GLY A 52 24.81 8.56 2.19
CA GLY A 52 24.15 9.80 1.75
C GLY A 52 22.66 9.66 1.43
N SER A 53 22.13 8.44 1.26
CA SER A 53 20.67 8.25 1.12
C SER A 53 19.93 8.72 2.35
N HIS A 54 20.51 8.50 3.54
CA HIS A 54 19.95 8.98 4.82
C HIS A 54 19.63 10.48 4.81
N ARG A 55 20.45 11.32 4.15
CA ARG A 55 20.17 12.77 4.06
C ARG A 55 18.97 13.08 3.20
N VAL A 56 18.88 12.45 2.02
CA VAL A 56 17.75 12.62 1.10
C VAL A 56 16.48 12.06 1.75
N PHE A 57 16.60 10.89 2.37
CA PHE A 57 15.54 10.20 3.07
C PHE A 57 14.97 11.03 4.22
N LEU A 58 15.83 11.58 5.08
CA LEU A 58 15.41 12.50 6.15
C LEU A 58 14.78 13.77 5.58
N TRP A 59 15.33 14.33 4.50
CA TRP A 59 14.72 15.49 3.87
C TRP A 59 13.29 15.21 3.35
N VAL A 60 13.07 14.06 2.72
CA VAL A 60 11.72 13.62 2.29
C VAL A 60 10.81 13.43 3.51
N ASN A 61 11.32 12.79 4.56
CA ASN A 61 10.58 12.57 5.80
C ASN A 61 10.13 13.90 6.43
N ASP A 62 11.05 14.85 6.58
CA ASP A 62 10.81 16.16 7.17
C ASP A 62 9.84 16.98 6.31
N ALA A 63 9.94 16.89 4.98
CA ALA A 63 9.00 17.54 4.07
C ALA A 63 7.57 17.00 4.24
N VAL A 64 7.39 15.68 4.33
CA VAL A 64 6.06 15.06 4.55
C VAL A 64 5.53 15.38 5.94
N LEU A 65 6.37 15.37 6.97
CA LEU A 65 5.97 15.75 8.33
C LEU A 65 5.59 17.24 8.43
N ALA A 66 6.28 18.13 7.70
CA ALA A 66 5.92 19.54 7.61
C ALA A 66 4.54 19.71 6.96
N LEU A 67 4.25 18.97 5.90
CA LEU A 67 2.92 18.94 5.27
C LEU A 67 1.85 18.41 6.23
N LEU A 68 2.14 17.33 6.96
CA LEU A 68 1.24 16.79 7.98
C LEU A 68 0.96 17.82 9.08
N ASN A 69 1.98 18.50 9.57
CA ASN A 69 1.81 19.54 10.58
C ASN A 69 1.05 20.75 10.05
N ALA A 70 1.27 21.15 8.79
CA ALA A 70 0.48 22.20 8.15
C ALA A 70 -1.02 21.83 8.04
N SER A 71 -1.32 20.54 7.79
CA SER A 71 -2.71 20.06 7.71
C SER A 71 -3.48 20.21 9.04
N LYS A 72 -2.77 20.17 10.19
CA LYS A 72 -3.38 20.31 11.52
C LYS A 72 -4.03 21.68 11.74
N SER A 73 -3.57 22.74 11.06
CA SER A 73 -4.16 24.07 11.17
C SER A 73 -5.64 24.09 10.75
N GLY A 74 -5.97 23.39 9.67
CA GLY A 74 -7.34 23.30 9.18
C GLY A 74 -8.23 22.45 10.09
N THR A 75 -7.71 21.34 10.60
CA THR A 75 -8.47 20.44 11.48
C THR A 75 -8.70 21.06 12.86
N ALA A 76 -7.69 21.72 13.42
CA ALA A 76 -7.80 22.45 14.68
C ALA A 76 -8.82 23.59 14.59
N PHE A 77 -8.86 24.32 13.47
CA PHE A 77 -9.86 25.36 13.25
C PHE A 77 -11.29 24.81 13.17
N LEU A 78 -11.50 23.70 12.45
CA LEU A 78 -12.84 23.12 12.25
C LEU A 78 -13.36 22.36 13.47
N PHE A 79 -12.50 21.65 14.19
CA PHE A 79 -12.92 20.69 15.23
C PHE A 79 -12.42 21.02 16.63
N GLY A 80 -11.54 22.02 16.79
CA GLY A 80 -11.05 22.46 18.10
C GLY A 80 -10.44 21.32 18.92
N PRO A 81 -10.83 21.15 20.20
CA PRO A 81 -10.34 20.09 21.08
C PRO A 81 -10.47 18.66 20.54
N LEU A 82 -11.43 18.40 19.63
CA LEU A 82 -11.62 17.08 19.03
C LEU A 82 -10.48 16.70 18.07
N ALA A 83 -9.79 17.68 17.49
CA ALA A 83 -8.63 17.46 16.62
C ALA A 83 -7.30 17.31 17.39
N ALA A 84 -7.29 17.54 18.71
CA ALA A 84 -6.08 17.42 19.52
C ALA A 84 -5.70 15.95 19.75
N SER A 85 -4.45 15.61 19.47
CA SER A 85 -3.91 14.25 19.60
C SER A 85 -3.88 13.82 21.07
N PRO A 86 -3.96 12.51 21.39
CA PRO A 86 -3.85 12.04 22.78
C PRO A 86 -2.58 12.58 23.45
N GLY A 87 -2.73 13.21 24.62
CA GLY A 87 -1.63 13.82 25.37
C GLY A 87 -1.39 15.31 25.07
N GLU A 88 -2.05 15.89 24.05
CA GLU A 88 -2.03 17.33 23.83
C GLU A 88 -3.02 18.05 24.78
N PRO A 89 -2.73 19.30 25.20
CA PRO A 89 -3.62 20.08 26.03
C PRO A 89 -5.02 20.22 25.41
N GLY A 90 -6.05 19.82 26.17
CA GLY A 90 -7.45 19.85 25.69
C GLY A 90 -7.88 18.63 24.89
N SER A 91 -7.02 17.62 24.71
CA SER A 91 -7.42 16.37 24.06
C SER A 91 -8.45 15.59 24.90
N VAL A 92 -9.46 15.05 24.21
CA VAL A 92 -10.48 14.16 24.79
C VAL A 92 -10.16 12.67 24.54
N GLY A 93 -8.93 12.36 24.11
CA GLY A 93 -8.50 11.03 23.71
C GLY A 93 -8.39 10.88 22.20
N PHE A 94 -8.20 9.64 21.74
CA PHE A 94 -8.01 9.36 20.32
C PHE A 94 -9.35 9.24 19.58
N ILE A 95 -9.57 10.11 18.60
CA ILE A 95 -10.78 10.10 17.77
C ILE A 95 -10.39 10.13 16.28
N LEU A 96 -10.39 8.95 15.67
CA LEU A 96 -9.94 8.71 14.28
C LEU A 96 -10.52 9.72 13.27
N ILE A 97 -11.83 9.98 13.33
CA ILE A 97 -12.55 10.79 12.35
C ILE A 97 -12.18 12.29 12.40
N PHE A 98 -11.76 12.81 13.56
CA PHE A 98 -11.41 14.22 13.72
C PHE A 98 -9.89 14.48 13.67
N GLN A 99 -9.09 13.47 13.99
CA GLN A 99 -7.64 13.62 14.14
C GLN A 99 -6.87 13.14 12.90
N VAL A 100 -7.32 12.05 12.27
CA VAL A 100 -6.52 11.37 11.24
C VAL A 100 -7.17 11.42 9.86
N LEU A 101 -8.46 11.10 9.74
CA LEU A 101 -9.13 11.10 8.43
C LEU A 101 -9.10 12.45 7.68
N PRO A 102 -9.17 13.62 8.34
CA PRO A 102 -9.06 14.90 7.64
C PRO A 102 -7.70 15.13 6.96
N VAL A 103 -6.65 14.43 7.38
CA VAL A 103 -5.34 14.47 6.71
C VAL A 103 -5.47 14.05 5.24
N ALA A 104 -6.34 13.08 4.94
CA ALA A 104 -6.60 12.63 3.57
C ALA A 104 -7.18 13.76 2.69
N ILE A 105 -7.99 14.66 3.26
CA ILE A 105 -8.56 15.83 2.56
C ILE A 105 -7.44 16.77 2.12
N PHE A 106 -6.54 17.11 3.05
CA PHE A 106 -5.42 18.00 2.78
C PHE A 106 -4.47 17.40 1.73
N PHE A 107 -4.04 16.14 1.92
CA PHE A 107 -3.10 15.50 0.99
C PHE A 107 -3.71 15.28 -0.40
N ALA A 108 -5.01 15.00 -0.51
CA ALA A 108 -5.69 14.91 -1.81
C ALA A 108 -5.72 16.27 -2.53
N ALA A 109 -6.08 17.36 -1.83
CA ALA A 109 -6.04 18.72 -2.37
C ALA A 109 -4.64 19.15 -2.80
N PHE A 110 -3.63 18.84 -1.97
CA PHE A 110 -2.23 19.15 -2.27
C PHE A 110 -1.70 18.36 -3.48
N THR A 111 -1.99 17.06 -3.54
CA THR A 111 -1.60 16.21 -4.67
C THR A 111 -2.25 16.69 -5.96
N ALA A 112 -3.54 17.05 -5.94
CA ALA A 112 -4.26 17.60 -7.08
C ALA A 112 -3.64 18.94 -7.55
N ALA A 113 -3.22 19.81 -6.61
CA ALA A 113 -2.52 21.03 -6.93
C ALA A 113 -1.17 20.77 -7.62
N LEU A 114 -0.35 19.84 -7.10
CA LEU A 114 0.93 19.48 -7.71
C LEU A 114 0.76 18.84 -9.09
N TYR A 115 -0.30 18.06 -9.29
CA TYR A 115 -0.68 17.54 -10.59
C TYR A 115 -1.10 18.69 -11.52
N HIS A 116 -1.89 19.66 -11.07
CA HIS A 116 -2.20 20.82 -11.90
C HIS A 116 -0.93 21.60 -12.31
N LEU A 117 0.05 21.71 -11.42
CA LEU A 117 1.32 22.44 -11.63
C LEU A 117 2.39 21.69 -12.45
N ARG A 118 2.13 20.47 -12.95
CA ARG A 118 3.08 19.66 -13.74
C ARG A 118 4.25 19.05 -12.95
N LEU A 119 4.31 19.23 -11.62
CA LEU A 119 5.40 18.67 -10.82
C LEU A 119 5.29 17.14 -10.72
N LEU A 120 4.09 16.64 -10.42
CA LEU A 120 3.88 15.19 -10.30
C LEU A 120 3.97 14.48 -11.66
N GLN A 121 3.48 15.08 -12.75
CA GLN A 121 3.60 14.46 -14.08
C GLN A 121 5.05 14.24 -14.49
N TRP A 122 5.93 15.18 -14.18
CA TRP A 122 7.34 15.01 -14.46
C TRP A 122 7.92 13.80 -13.73
N LEU A 123 7.59 13.63 -12.44
CA LEU A 123 7.99 12.46 -11.65
C LEU A 123 7.37 11.16 -12.16
N VAL A 124 6.07 11.15 -12.45
CA VAL A 124 5.36 9.99 -12.99
C VAL A 124 5.98 9.54 -14.31
N ARG A 125 6.30 10.48 -15.21
CA ARG A 125 6.96 10.15 -16.49
C ARG A 125 8.37 9.61 -16.30
N PHE A 126 9.13 10.15 -15.34
CA PHE A 126 10.45 9.62 -15.01
C PHE A 126 10.36 8.15 -14.57
N PHE A 127 9.47 7.83 -13.62
CA PHE A 127 9.29 6.46 -13.16
C PHE A 127 8.71 5.54 -14.24
N ALA A 128 7.75 6.03 -15.03
CA ALA A 128 7.18 5.27 -16.16
C ALA A 128 8.26 4.94 -17.20
N TRP A 129 9.15 5.89 -17.50
CA TRP A 129 10.30 5.63 -18.36
C TRP A 129 11.26 4.62 -17.73
N LEU A 130 11.56 4.76 -16.44
CA LEU A 130 12.46 3.86 -15.71
C LEU A 130 11.95 2.42 -15.76
N PHE A 131 10.69 2.18 -15.40
CA PHE A 131 10.12 0.84 -15.37
C PHE A 131 9.96 0.27 -16.78
N HIS A 132 9.48 1.06 -17.74
CA HIS A 132 9.38 0.63 -19.15
C HIS A 132 10.76 0.20 -19.70
N ARG A 133 11.80 1.02 -19.47
CA ARG A 133 13.14 0.79 -19.99
C ARG A 133 13.84 -0.40 -19.33
N THR A 134 13.66 -0.58 -18.02
CA THR A 134 14.35 -1.63 -17.26
C THR A 134 13.62 -2.97 -17.30
N MET A 135 12.28 -2.96 -17.35
CA MET A 135 11.45 -4.16 -17.27
C MET A 135 10.88 -4.63 -18.62
N GLU A 136 10.99 -3.80 -19.67
CA GLU A 136 10.46 -4.08 -21.01
C GLU A 136 8.96 -4.44 -21.01
N ILE A 137 8.23 -3.77 -20.12
CA ILE A 137 6.78 -3.80 -20.00
C ILE A 137 6.14 -2.73 -20.90
N SER A 138 4.84 -2.80 -21.13
CA SER A 138 4.17 -1.81 -21.99
C SER A 138 4.24 -0.39 -21.41
N GLY A 139 4.23 0.62 -22.28
CA GLY A 139 4.26 2.00 -21.86
C GLY A 139 3.04 2.40 -21.01
N ALA A 140 1.86 1.90 -21.35
CA ALA A 140 0.62 2.19 -20.63
C ALA A 140 0.63 1.55 -19.23
N GLU A 141 0.97 0.27 -19.09
CA GLU A 141 1.01 -0.35 -17.75
C GLU A 141 2.12 0.27 -16.87
N SER A 142 3.24 0.67 -17.48
CA SER A 142 4.30 1.41 -16.81
C SER A 142 3.85 2.79 -16.31
N LEU A 143 3.13 3.55 -17.16
CA LEU A 143 2.59 4.87 -16.81
C LEU A 143 1.57 4.79 -15.68
N CYS A 144 0.66 3.81 -15.75
CA CYS A 144 -0.33 3.59 -14.71
C CYS A 144 0.32 3.17 -13.38
N GLY A 145 1.30 2.26 -13.41
CA GLY A 145 2.08 1.88 -12.25
C GLY A 145 2.83 3.07 -11.65
N ALA A 146 3.51 3.88 -12.46
CA ALA A 146 4.20 5.07 -11.98
C ALA A 146 3.24 6.11 -11.36
N ALA A 147 2.04 6.28 -11.92
CA ALA A 147 1.01 7.13 -11.33
C ALA A 147 0.54 6.61 -9.95
N ASN A 148 0.42 5.29 -9.79
CA ASN A 148 0.03 4.64 -8.52
C ASN A 148 1.01 4.87 -7.35
N ILE A 149 2.19 5.44 -7.59
CA ILE A 149 3.09 5.91 -6.51
C ILE A 149 2.45 7.09 -5.75
N PHE A 150 1.67 7.91 -6.45
CA PHE A 150 1.17 9.18 -5.92
C PHE A 150 -0.36 9.22 -5.78
N VAL A 151 -1.08 8.62 -6.73
CA VAL A 151 -2.55 8.60 -6.78
C VAL A 151 -3.08 7.17 -6.62
N GLY A 152 -4.37 7.02 -6.31
CA GLY A 152 -5.00 5.71 -6.10
C GLY A 152 -5.63 5.19 -7.39
N VAL A 153 -6.93 4.87 -7.31
CA VAL A 153 -7.73 4.35 -8.44
C VAL A 153 -7.75 5.30 -9.65
N GLU A 154 -7.46 6.58 -9.43
CA GLU A 154 -7.36 7.60 -10.47
C GLU A 154 -6.19 7.35 -11.43
N SER A 155 -5.21 6.53 -11.06
CA SER A 155 -4.12 6.10 -11.95
C SER A 155 -4.60 5.41 -13.23
N ALA A 156 -5.81 4.84 -13.25
CA ALA A 156 -6.37 4.28 -14.48
C ALA A 156 -6.83 5.37 -15.47
N LEU A 157 -7.08 6.60 -15.01
CA LEU A 157 -7.47 7.72 -15.88
C LEU A 157 -6.33 8.15 -16.81
N VAL A 158 -5.08 8.15 -16.33
CA VAL A 158 -3.93 8.58 -17.14
C VAL A 158 -3.69 7.72 -18.38
N ILE A 159 -4.23 6.50 -18.39
CA ILE A 159 -4.15 5.53 -19.49
C ILE A 159 -5.52 5.19 -20.10
N ARG A 160 -6.56 5.96 -19.79
CA ARG A 160 -7.93 5.72 -20.25
C ARG A 160 -8.04 5.43 -21.75
N PRO A 161 -7.33 6.14 -22.67
CA PRO A 161 -7.40 5.86 -24.10
C PRO A 161 -6.97 4.44 -24.49
N TYR A 162 -6.12 3.80 -23.69
CA TYR A 162 -5.51 2.49 -23.98
C TYR A 162 -6.26 1.32 -23.34
N LEU A 163 -6.99 1.55 -22.23
CA LEU A 163 -7.69 0.51 -21.46
C LEU A 163 -8.55 -0.44 -22.31
N LYS A 164 -9.21 0.08 -23.36
CA LYS A 164 -10.05 -0.73 -24.24
C LYS A 164 -9.27 -1.81 -24.98
N LYS A 165 -8.03 -1.53 -25.38
CA LYS A 165 -7.19 -2.40 -26.21
C LYS A 165 -6.11 -3.15 -25.42
N MET A 166 -5.97 -2.87 -24.12
CA MET A 166 -4.98 -3.55 -23.27
C MET A 166 -5.21 -5.06 -23.23
N THR A 167 -4.10 -5.79 -23.24
CA THR A 167 -4.11 -7.26 -23.10
C THR A 167 -4.55 -7.67 -21.70
N ARG A 168 -4.82 -8.95 -21.52
CA ARG A 168 -5.24 -9.46 -20.21
C ARG A 168 -4.13 -9.37 -19.14
N SER A 169 -2.86 -9.45 -19.55
CA SER A 169 -1.70 -9.27 -18.67
C SER A 169 -1.53 -7.80 -18.27
N GLU A 170 -1.69 -6.88 -19.22
CA GLU A 170 -1.69 -5.44 -18.96
C GLU A 170 -2.80 -5.01 -17.99
N LEU A 171 -4.03 -5.50 -18.17
CA LEU A 171 -5.14 -5.22 -17.26
C LEU A 171 -4.89 -5.79 -15.85
N LEU A 172 -4.26 -6.96 -15.74
CA LEU A 172 -3.85 -7.48 -14.43
C LEU A 172 -2.83 -6.53 -13.79
N CYS A 173 -1.84 -6.05 -14.53
CA CYS A 173 -0.83 -5.13 -14.00
C CYS A 173 -1.47 -3.85 -13.45
N VAL A 174 -2.43 -3.25 -14.16
CA VAL A 174 -3.19 -2.07 -13.69
C VAL A 174 -3.86 -2.34 -12.34
N LEU A 175 -4.58 -3.46 -12.22
CA LEU A 175 -5.26 -3.82 -10.98
C LEU A 175 -4.28 -4.11 -9.84
N VAL A 176 -3.19 -4.85 -10.13
CA VAL A 176 -2.18 -5.23 -9.12
C VAL A 176 -1.40 -4.01 -8.64
N THR A 177 -0.99 -3.09 -9.52
CA THR A 177 -0.30 -1.87 -9.10
C THR A 177 -1.21 -0.96 -8.28
N GLY A 178 -2.50 -0.90 -8.59
CA GLY A 178 -3.45 -0.13 -7.78
C GLY A 178 -3.66 -0.72 -6.39
N MET A 179 -3.86 -2.04 -6.29
CA MET A 179 -4.04 -2.73 -5.01
C MET A 179 -2.74 -2.90 -4.21
N GLY A 180 -1.61 -2.94 -4.90
CA GLY A 180 -0.28 -3.19 -4.33
C GLY A 180 0.39 -1.95 -3.76
N THR A 181 -0.17 -0.75 -3.98
CA THR A 181 0.36 0.54 -3.50
C THR A 181 -0.66 1.25 -2.62
N VAL A 182 -0.24 2.41 -2.09
CA VAL A 182 -1.10 3.34 -1.36
C VAL A 182 -1.08 4.70 -2.04
N ALA A 183 -2.21 5.41 -1.99
CA ALA A 183 -2.28 6.78 -2.47
C ALA A 183 -1.59 7.75 -1.49
N SER A 184 -1.14 8.91 -1.98
CA SER A 184 -0.55 9.95 -1.12
C SER A 184 -1.51 10.44 -0.04
N SER A 185 -2.82 10.44 -0.33
CA SER A 185 -3.88 10.83 0.62
C SER A 185 -3.98 9.89 1.82
N THR A 186 -3.88 8.58 1.61
CA THR A 186 -3.88 7.57 2.69
C THR A 186 -2.51 7.43 3.34
N LEU A 187 -1.41 7.69 2.62
CA LEU A 187 -0.07 7.71 3.21
C LEU A 187 0.00 8.70 4.39
N GLY A 188 -0.58 9.89 4.25
CA GLY A 188 -0.66 10.87 5.34
C GLY A 188 -1.37 10.34 6.60
N VAL A 189 -2.40 9.51 6.43
CA VAL A 189 -3.11 8.84 7.53
C VAL A 189 -2.17 7.87 8.28
N TYR A 190 -1.40 7.06 7.57
CA TYR A 190 -0.48 6.10 8.21
C TYR A 190 0.70 6.80 8.90
N VAL A 191 1.21 7.89 8.30
CA VAL A 191 2.22 8.74 8.96
C VAL A 191 1.66 9.34 10.25
N ALA A 192 0.41 9.79 10.25
CA ALA A 192 -0.23 10.32 11.46
C ALA A 192 -0.34 9.27 12.58
N PHE A 193 -0.61 8.00 12.25
CA PHE A 193 -0.65 6.92 13.25
C PHE A 193 0.72 6.61 13.86
N LEU A 194 1.77 6.55 13.03
CA LEU A 194 3.06 6.00 13.46
C LEU A 194 4.13 7.04 13.78
N SER A 195 3.99 8.30 13.36
CA SER A 195 5.04 9.32 13.54
C SER A 195 5.48 9.54 14.99
N GLY A 196 4.61 9.28 15.98
CA GLY A 196 4.96 9.35 17.39
C GLY A 196 5.91 8.24 17.87
N SER A 197 5.82 7.04 17.28
CA SER A 197 6.66 5.88 17.66
C SER A 197 7.72 5.54 16.62
N PHE A 198 7.56 6.05 15.40
CA PHE A 198 8.46 5.86 14.28
C PHE A 198 8.63 7.19 13.53
N PRO A 199 9.47 8.12 14.03
CA PRO A 199 9.62 9.45 13.46
C PRO A 199 10.03 9.49 11.97
N GLN A 200 10.64 8.42 11.49
CA GLN A 200 11.11 8.27 10.10
C GLN A 200 10.10 7.58 9.17
N ILE A 201 8.88 7.29 9.64
CA ILE A 201 7.88 6.51 8.91
C ILE A 201 7.52 7.12 7.55
N ALA A 202 7.52 8.45 7.41
CA ALA A 202 7.10 9.08 6.17
C ALA A 202 8.07 8.77 5.02
N GLY A 203 9.38 8.87 5.27
CA GLY A 203 10.40 8.47 4.29
C GLY A 203 10.27 6.99 3.92
N HIS A 204 9.98 6.13 4.91
CA HIS A 204 9.80 4.70 4.71
C HIS A 204 8.58 4.38 3.85
N LEU A 205 7.43 5.00 4.10
CA LEU A 205 6.22 4.78 3.32
C LEU A 205 6.34 5.29 1.89
N VAL A 206 6.99 6.45 1.68
CA VAL A 206 7.29 6.94 0.32
C VAL A 206 8.19 5.95 -0.43
N SER A 207 9.20 5.42 0.24
CA SER A 207 10.10 4.41 -0.34
C SER A 207 9.36 3.10 -0.65
N ALA A 208 8.46 2.67 0.24
CA ALA A 208 7.62 1.49 0.05
C ALA A 208 6.70 1.65 -1.17
N SER A 209 6.09 2.82 -1.38
CA SER A 209 5.26 3.10 -2.56
C SER A 209 6.04 2.96 -3.88
N VAL A 210 7.29 3.43 -3.93
CA VAL A 210 8.14 3.28 -5.12
C VAL A 210 8.55 1.81 -5.33
N LEU A 211 8.92 1.10 -4.27
CA LEU A 211 9.28 -0.33 -4.31
C LEU A 211 8.12 -1.24 -4.72
N ALA A 212 6.89 -0.87 -4.35
CA ALA A 212 5.69 -1.63 -4.63
C ALA A 212 5.39 -1.76 -6.13
N ILE A 213 5.83 -0.81 -6.97
CA ILE A 213 5.61 -0.86 -8.42
C ILE A 213 6.34 -2.03 -9.09
N PRO A 214 7.68 -2.15 -9.02
CA PRO A 214 8.36 -3.30 -9.59
C PRO A 214 7.96 -4.62 -8.92
N ALA A 215 7.63 -4.63 -7.62
CA ALA A 215 7.08 -5.82 -6.96
C ALA A 215 5.75 -6.26 -7.59
N SER A 216 4.84 -5.31 -7.81
CA SER A 216 3.54 -5.52 -8.46
C SER A 216 3.70 -6.04 -9.89
N PHE A 217 4.60 -5.44 -10.68
CA PHE A 217 4.87 -5.90 -12.04
C PHE A 217 5.46 -7.31 -12.08
N VAL A 218 6.43 -7.63 -11.20
CA VAL A 218 7.01 -8.98 -11.12
C VAL A 218 5.91 -10.00 -10.83
N ILE A 219 5.11 -9.79 -9.79
CA ILE A 219 4.08 -10.75 -9.41
C ILE A 219 2.99 -10.84 -10.47
N ALA A 220 2.53 -9.72 -11.04
CA ALA A 220 1.51 -9.71 -12.09
C ALA A 220 1.97 -10.46 -13.35
N LYS A 221 3.21 -10.20 -13.82
CA LYS A 221 3.79 -10.85 -15.00
C LYS A 221 4.19 -12.31 -14.75
N LEU A 222 4.41 -12.71 -13.50
CA LEU A 222 4.51 -14.13 -13.14
C LEU A 222 3.15 -14.83 -13.17
N LEU A 223 2.10 -14.20 -12.62
CA LEU A 223 0.78 -14.78 -12.49
C LEU A 223 0.05 -14.93 -13.84
N ILE A 224 0.09 -13.87 -14.67
CA ILE A 224 -0.43 -13.86 -16.03
C ILE A 224 0.63 -13.23 -16.94
N PRO A 225 1.50 -14.05 -17.55
CA PRO A 225 2.51 -13.56 -18.48
C PRO A 225 1.90 -12.93 -19.74
N GLU A 226 2.65 -12.03 -20.36
CA GLU A 226 2.25 -11.41 -21.62
C GLU A 226 2.30 -12.45 -22.75
N THR A 227 1.17 -12.63 -23.44
CA THR A 227 1.04 -13.58 -24.56
C THR A 227 0.66 -12.90 -25.87
N GLU A 228 0.30 -11.63 -25.81
CA GLU A 228 -0.10 -10.80 -26.93
C GLU A 228 0.93 -9.67 -27.11
N VAL A 229 0.74 -8.80 -28.11
CA VAL A 229 1.63 -7.65 -28.34
C VAL A 229 0.93 -6.38 -27.87
N PRO A 230 1.41 -5.73 -26.78
CA PRO A 230 0.82 -4.47 -26.31
C PRO A 230 0.92 -3.33 -27.33
N GLU A 231 -0.13 -2.51 -27.43
CA GLU A 231 -0.16 -1.34 -28.35
C GLU A 231 0.91 -0.31 -28.02
N THR A 232 1.27 -0.18 -26.74
CA THR A 232 2.24 0.82 -26.24
C THR A 232 3.60 0.22 -25.93
N LEU A 233 3.94 -0.95 -26.50
CA LEU A 233 5.25 -1.58 -26.26
C LEU A 233 6.42 -0.73 -26.78
N ALA A 234 6.19 0.14 -27.77
CA ALA A 234 7.23 0.98 -28.37
C ALA A 234 7.69 2.15 -27.48
N GLY A 235 6.91 2.53 -26.47
CA GLY A 235 7.26 3.66 -25.60
C GLY A 235 6.14 4.09 -24.66
N VAL A 236 6.50 4.91 -23.67
CA VAL A 236 5.56 5.50 -22.73
C VAL A 236 4.65 6.51 -23.46
N PRO A 237 3.32 6.29 -23.48
CA PRO A 237 2.40 7.21 -24.15
C PRO A 237 2.31 8.55 -23.42
N GLN A 238 1.76 9.56 -24.10
CA GLN A 238 1.35 10.78 -23.41
C GLN A 238 0.14 10.49 -22.53
N GLU A 239 0.14 11.10 -21.34
CA GLU A 239 -1.00 11.12 -20.43
C GLU A 239 -2.20 11.81 -21.09
N ASP A 240 -3.40 11.34 -20.75
CA ASP A 240 -4.64 12.00 -21.13
C ASP A 240 -4.81 13.31 -20.35
N GLU A 241 -4.59 14.46 -21.00
CA GLU A 241 -4.75 15.78 -20.37
C GLU A 241 -6.22 16.25 -20.30
N SER A 242 -7.18 15.50 -20.87
CA SER A 242 -8.58 15.95 -21.01
C SER A 242 -9.35 16.08 -19.69
N THR A 243 -8.86 15.47 -18.62
CA THR A 243 -9.49 15.50 -17.28
C THR A 243 -8.92 16.57 -16.35
N ARG A 244 -8.09 17.49 -16.86
CA ARG A 244 -7.39 18.49 -16.04
C ARG A 244 -8.32 19.62 -15.61
N SER A 245 -8.25 20.00 -14.34
CA SER A 245 -8.97 21.19 -13.86
C SER A 245 -8.48 22.46 -14.56
N ARG A 246 -9.40 23.42 -14.78
CA ARG A 246 -9.18 24.64 -15.58
C ARG A 246 -8.20 25.61 -14.95
N ASN A 247 -8.04 25.59 -13.62
CA ASN A 247 -7.11 26.43 -12.88
C ASN A 247 -6.70 25.77 -11.55
N LEU A 248 -5.69 26.32 -10.90
CA LEU A 248 -5.11 25.77 -9.67
C LEU A 248 -6.13 25.66 -8.53
N MET A 249 -6.97 26.67 -8.35
CA MET A 249 -8.00 26.66 -7.30
C MET A 249 -9.04 25.58 -7.57
N GLY A 250 -9.43 25.39 -8.83
CA GLY A 250 -10.30 24.29 -9.25
C GLY A 250 -9.71 22.93 -8.89
N ALA A 251 -8.41 22.71 -9.15
CA ALA A 251 -7.74 21.47 -8.80
C ALA A 251 -7.70 21.23 -7.27
N ILE A 252 -7.48 22.28 -6.48
CA ILE A 252 -7.51 22.21 -5.01
C ILE A 252 -8.91 21.85 -4.51
N ILE A 253 -9.96 22.48 -5.05
CA ILE A 253 -11.35 22.22 -4.67
C ILE A 253 -11.75 20.78 -5.03
N GLU A 254 -11.47 20.34 -6.26
CA GLU A 254 -11.74 18.97 -6.71
C GLU A 254 -11.00 17.96 -5.83
N GLY A 255 -9.70 18.16 -5.62
CA GLY A 255 -8.89 17.29 -4.76
C GLY A 255 -9.37 17.25 -3.30
N ALA A 256 -9.78 18.38 -2.73
CA ALA A 256 -10.35 18.41 -1.37
C ALA A 256 -11.66 17.63 -1.29
N MET A 257 -12.55 17.78 -2.29
CA MET A 257 -13.81 17.03 -2.35
C MET A 257 -13.58 15.53 -2.53
N ASP A 258 -12.58 15.13 -3.31
CA ASP A 258 -12.22 13.73 -3.48
C ASP A 258 -11.59 13.16 -2.20
N GLY A 259 -10.75 13.92 -1.51
CA GLY A 259 -10.26 13.55 -0.19
C GLY A 259 -11.36 13.44 0.87
N LEU A 260 -12.41 14.28 0.81
CA LEU A 260 -13.58 14.15 1.69
C LEU A 260 -14.36 12.88 1.40
N LYS A 261 -14.61 12.56 0.11
CA LYS A 261 -15.25 11.29 -0.28
C LYS A 261 -14.44 10.09 0.19
N LEU A 262 -13.11 10.16 0.09
CA LEU A 262 -12.21 9.12 0.60
C LEU A 262 -12.36 8.97 2.12
N ALA A 263 -12.29 10.05 2.90
CA ALA A 263 -12.46 10.02 4.35
C ALA A 263 -13.84 9.47 4.77
N ALA A 264 -14.91 9.88 4.09
CA ALA A 264 -16.26 9.36 4.30
C ALA A 264 -16.36 7.87 3.92
N GLY A 265 -15.71 7.46 2.83
CA GLY A 265 -15.63 6.08 2.39
C GLY A 265 -14.91 5.19 3.41
N ILE A 266 -13.76 5.62 3.93
CA ILE A 266 -13.05 4.93 5.02
C ILE A 266 -13.96 4.81 6.24
N THR A 267 -14.60 5.90 6.65
CA THR A 267 -15.51 5.90 7.82
C THR A 267 -16.65 4.88 7.64
N ALA A 268 -17.35 4.94 6.51
CA ALA A 268 -18.47 4.05 6.22
C ALA A 268 -18.02 2.58 6.15
N LEU A 269 -16.89 2.33 5.49
CA LEU A 269 -16.31 0.99 5.36
C LEU A 269 -15.93 0.41 6.72
N LEU A 270 -15.22 1.18 7.56
CA LEU A 270 -14.81 0.72 8.89
C LEU A 270 -16.01 0.39 9.78
N ILE A 271 -17.03 1.25 9.82
CA ILE A 271 -18.25 0.99 10.60
C ILE A 271 -18.92 -0.33 10.15
N ALA A 272 -19.11 -0.49 8.83
CA ALA A 272 -19.77 -1.66 8.28
C ALA A 272 -18.97 -2.95 8.49
N VAL A 273 -17.68 -2.94 8.11
CA VAL A 273 -16.83 -4.13 8.13
C VAL A 273 -16.52 -4.57 9.56
N LEU A 274 -16.19 -3.66 10.47
CA LEU A 274 -15.94 -4.03 11.88
C LEU A 274 -17.20 -4.62 12.52
N GLY A 275 -18.39 -4.08 12.21
CA GLY A 275 -19.65 -4.64 12.66
C GLY A 275 -19.93 -6.04 12.11
N LEU A 276 -19.69 -6.25 10.80
CA LEU A 276 -19.86 -7.55 10.15
C LEU A 276 -18.86 -8.59 10.65
N VAL A 277 -17.60 -8.21 10.86
CA VAL A 277 -16.58 -9.10 11.44
C VAL A 277 -16.94 -9.47 12.88
N ALA A 278 -17.37 -8.51 13.71
CA ALA A 278 -17.82 -8.81 15.06
C ALA A 278 -19.04 -9.76 15.09
N LEU A 279 -19.96 -9.63 14.13
CA LEU A 279 -21.06 -10.58 13.97
C LEU A 279 -20.57 -11.97 13.53
N GLY A 280 -19.67 -12.03 12.55
CA GLY A 280 -19.05 -13.27 12.09
C GLY A 280 -18.29 -13.99 13.19
N ASP A 281 -17.52 -13.27 13.99
CA ASP A 281 -16.78 -13.79 15.13
C ASP A 281 -17.71 -14.38 16.20
N LYS A 282 -18.85 -13.73 16.48
CA LYS A 282 -19.87 -14.30 17.38
C LYS A 282 -20.45 -15.60 16.84
N LEU A 283 -20.74 -15.70 15.55
CA LEU A 283 -21.24 -16.93 14.93
C LEU A 283 -20.20 -18.05 14.96
N LEU A 284 -18.93 -17.75 14.70
CA LEU A 284 -17.83 -18.72 14.80
C LEU A 284 -17.60 -19.17 16.25
N ALA A 285 -17.72 -18.26 17.21
CA ALA A 285 -17.60 -18.58 18.63
C ALA A 285 -18.65 -19.61 19.07
N LEU A 286 -19.89 -19.51 18.56
CA LEU A 286 -20.93 -20.53 18.79
C LEU A 286 -20.50 -21.91 18.27
N GLY A 287 -19.89 -21.99 17.09
CA GLY A 287 -19.38 -23.27 16.58
C GLY A 287 -18.24 -23.84 17.43
N SER A 288 -17.33 -22.98 17.92
CA SER A 288 -16.18 -23.42 18.72
C SER A 288 -16.55 -23.96 20.10
N SER A 289 -17.62 -23.43 20.72
CA SER A 289 -18.10 -23.94 22.01
C SER A 289 -18.74 -25.32 21.89
N TRP A 290 -19.35 -25.64 20.73
CA TRP A 290 -19.88 -26.97 20.43
C TRP A 290 -18.78 -28.03 20.23
N VAL A 291 -17.61 -27.61 19.76
CA VAL A 291 -16.43 -28.48 19.54
C VAL A 291 -15.55 -28.58 20.80
N GLY A 292 -15.88 -27.84 21.87
CA GLY A 292 -15.15 -27.88 23.15
C GLY A 292 -13.77 -27.21 23.10
N LEU A 293 -13.56 -26.25 22.20
CA LEU A 293 -12.30 -25.51 22.12
C LEU A 293 -12.17 -24.54 23.30
N ALA A 294 -10.97 -24.48 23.89
CA ALA A 294 -10.69 -23.65 25.07
C ALA A 294 -10.79 -22.14 24.79
N GLU A 295 -10.56 -21.72 23.55
CA GLU A 295 -10.69 -20.33 23.13
C GLU A 295 -11.54 -20.21 21.86
N PRO A 296 -12.36 -19.15 21.74
CA PRO A 296 -13.23 -18.97 20.59
C PRO A 296 -12.42 -18.75 19.31
N ILE A 297 -12.93 -19.32 18.22
CA ILE A 297 -12.40 -19.05 16.88
C ILE A 297 -12.98 -17.74 16.38
N SER A 298 -12.12 -16.85 15.86
CA SER A 298 -12.51 -15.62 15.15
C SER A 298 -11.97 -15.64 13.71
N LEU A 299 -12.56 -14.83 12.84
CA LEU A 299 -12.11 -14.63 11.46
C LEU A 299 -10.65 -14.17 11.43
N ILE A 300 -10.31 -13.21 12.27
CA ILE A 300 -8.93 -12.70 12.37
C ILE A 300 -7.98 -13.83 12.80
N ARG A 301 -8.37 -14.66 13.77
CA ARG A 301 -7.52 -15.79 14.22
C ARG A 301 -7.27 -16.82 13.13
N ILE A 302 -8.29 -17.17 12.35
CA ILE A 302 -8.14 -18.06 11.19
C ILE A 302 -7.14 -17.46 10.20
N LEU A 303 -7.28 -16.17 9.91
CA LEU A 303 -6.36 -15.48 9.01
C LEU A 303 -4.96 -15.33 9.61
N SER A 304 -4.81 -15.13 10.92
CA SER A 304 -3.52 -15.15 11.59
C SER A 304 -2.81 -16.49 11.38
N TRP A 305 -3.51 -17.62 11.47
CA TRP A 305 -2.91 -18.93 11.21
C TRP A 305 -2.49 -19.08 9.73
N LEU A 306 -3.32 -18.61 8.81
CA LEU A 306 -3.01 -18.62 7.38
C LEU A 306 -1.79 -17.73 7.07
N PHE A 307 -1.69 -16.56 7.69
CA PHE A 307 -0.63 -15.59 7.47
C PHE A 307 0.64 -15.82 8.31
N TYR A 308 0.60 -16.74 9.28
CA TYR A 308 1.76 -17.09 10.12
C TYR A 308 3.03 -17.47 9.32
N PRO A 309 2.98 -18.40 8.34
CA PRO A 309 4.17 -18.73 7.55
C PRO A 309 4.66 -17.54 6.72
N PHE A 310 3.75 -16.69 6.23
CA PHE A 310 4.12 -15.48 5.48
C PHE A 310 4.82 -14.46 6.40
N ALA A 311 4.29 -14.24 7.61
CA ALA A 311 4.92 -13.39 8.62
C ALA A 311 6.32 -13.87 9.00
N TYR A 312 6.50 -15.19 9.15
CA TYR A 312 7.81 -15.78 9.39
C TYR A 312 8.78 -15.53 8.21
N LEU A 313 8.32 -15.73 6.97
CA LEU A 313 9.12 -15.51 5.76
C LEU A 313 9.51 -14.05 5.51
N LEU A 314 8.81 -13.09 6.10
CA LEU A 314 9.26 -11.70 6.13
C LEU A 314 10.54 -11.52 6.97
N GLY A 315 10.93 -12.52 7.76
CA GLY A 315 12.06 -12.48 8.67
C GLY A 315 11.78 -11.69 9.94
N ILE A 316 10.52 -11.65 10.39
CA ILE A 316 10.11 -11.02 11.65
C ILE A 316 10.78 -11.72 12.85
N GLY A 317 11.10 -10.97 13.91
CA GLY A 317 11.64 -11.56 15.15
C GLY A 317 10.67 -12.58 15.76
N HIS A 318 11.17 -13.73 16.22
CA HIS A 318 10.33 -14.88 16.63
C HIS A 318 9.19 -14.51 17.61
N GLY A 319 9.44 -13.59 18.56
CA GLY A 319 8.43 -13.14 19.53
C GLY A 319 7.30 -12.29 18.94
N ASP A 320 7.54 -11.66 17.79
CA ASP A 320 6.62 -10.73 17.12
C ASP A 320 5.85 -11.40 15.96
N VAL A 321 6.20 -12.65 15.59
CA VAL A 321 5.56 -13.36 14.45
C VAL A 321 4.04 -13.51 14.62
N PRO A 322 3.49 -13.89 15.81
CA PRO A 322 2.05 -13.97 15.99
C PRO A 322 1.31 -12.64 15.72
N GLN A 323 1.88 -11.53 16.17
CA GLN A 323 1.37 -10.18 16.03
C GLN A 323 1.44 -9.75 14.55
N ALA A 324 2.58 -9.99 13.91
CA ALA A 324 2.75 -9.78 12.48
C ALA A 324 1.72 -10.56 11.66
N ALA A 325 1.49 -11.82 11.99
CA ALA A 325 0.51 -12.66 11.31
C ALA A 325 -0.92 -12.15 11.49
N ARG A 326 -1.28 -11.64 12.69
CA ARG A 326 -2.55 -10.97 12.95
C ARG A 326 -2.73 -9.72 12.09
N LEU A 327 -1.74 -8.82 12.06
CA LEU A 327 -1.80 -7.59 11.25
C LEU A 327 -1.95 -7.89 9.75
N LEU A 328 -1.19 -8.86 9.24
CA LEU A 328 -1.30 -9.27 7.83
C LEU A 328 -2.65 -9.92 7.51
N GLY A 329 -3.14 -10.76 8.42
CA GLY A 329 -4.41 -11.47 8.27
C GLY A 329 -5.60 -10.53 8.34
N GLU A 330 -5.69 -9.68 9.36
CA GLU A 330 -6.81 -8.75 9.53
C GLU A 330 -6.88 -7.75 8.37
N ARG A 331 -5.74 -7.31 7.80
CA ARG A 331 -5.68 -6.41 6.64
C ARG A 331 -6.58 -6.90 5.52
N VAL A 332 -6.58 -8.21 5.24
CA VAL A 332 -7.34 -8.80 4.13
C VAL A 332 -8.83 -8.48 4.21
N ILE A 333 -9.39 -8.42 5.42
CA ILE A 333 -10.81 -8.15 5.65
C ILE A 333 -11.05 -6.70 6.08
N LEU A 334 -10.29 -6.19 7.05
CA LEU A 334 -10.50 -4.93 7.74
C LEU A 334 -9.88 -3.70 7.07
N THR A 335 -9.05 -3.89 6.04
CA THR A 335 -8.16 -2.89 5.40
C THR A 335 -6.87 -2.60 6.17
N GLU A 336 -5.90 -2.06 5.45
CA GLU A 336 -4.62 -1.62 5.99
C GLU A 336 -4.74 -0.45 6.96
N VAL A 337 -5.80 0.40 6.87
CA VAL A 337 -6.03 1.49 7.84
C VAL A 337 -6.14 0.94 9.27
N VAL A 338 -6.92 -0.14 9.45
CA VAL A 338 -7.04 -0.80 10.76
C VAL A 338 -5.72 -1.43 11.18
N SER A 339 -5.05 -2.13 10.25
CA SER A 339 -3.76 -2.76 10.57
C SER A 339 -2.66 -1.76 10.93
N TYR A 340 -2.64 -0.56 10.34
CA TYR A 340 -1.72 0.49 10.75
C TYR A 340 -2.08 1.07 12.12
N GLN A 341 -3.36 1.21 12.43
CA GLN A 341 -3.82 1.64 13.75
C GLN A 341 -3.42 0.61 14.82
N ASP A 342 -3.67 -0.67 14.57
CA ASP A 342 -3.31 -1.76 15.48
C ASP A 342 -1.79 -1.90 15.61
N LEU A 343 -1.02 -1.71 14.52
CA LEU A 343 0.44 -1.64 14.56
C LEU A 343 0.91 -0.50 15.49
N ALA A 344 0.35 0.70 15.36
CA ALA A 344 0.70 1.84 16.20
C ALA A 344 0.36 1.56 17.69
N GLN A 345 -0.77 0.92 17.97
CA GLN A 345 -1.13 0.51 19.34
C GLN A 345 -0.18 -0.54 19.91
N MET A 346 0.17 -1.56 19.12
CA MET A 346 1.11 -2.62 19.53
C MET A 346 2.52 -2.09 19.81
N VAL A 347 2.95 -1.05 19.10
CA VAL A 347 4.21 -0.35 19.39
C VAL A 347 4.08 0.50 20.65
N GLY A 348 2.99 1.27 20.78
CA GLY A 348 2.76 2.17 21.91
C GLY A 348 2.57 1.46 23.25
N ASN A 349 2.07 0.23 23.26
CA ASN A 349 1.88 -0.57 24.48
C ASN A 349 3.00 -1.61 24.73
N GLY A 350 4.04 -1.65 23.88
CA GLY A 350 5.17 -2.57 24.01
C GLY A 350 4.86 -4.03 23.65
N THR A 351 3.76 -4.32 22.94
CA THR A 351 3.44 -5.68 22.45
C THR A 351 4.40 -6.11 21.35
N LEU A 352 4.82 -5.18 20.47
CA LEU A 352 5.90 -5.41 19.51
C LEU A 352 7.23 -4.96 20.10
N THR A 353 8.20 -5.88 20.09
CA THR A 353 9.44 -5.73 20.86
C THR A 353 10.68 -5.53 20.00
N ASP A 354 10.64 -5.90 18.72
CA ASP A 354 11.74 -5.69 17.78
C ASP A 354 11.43 -4.47 16.88
N PRO A 355 12.24 -3.40 16.93
CA PRO A 355 12.03 -2.23 16.09
C PRO A 355 12.11 -2.58 14.58
N ARG A 356 12.89 -3.60 14.22
CA ARG A 356 12.97 -4.10 12.83
C ARG A 356 11.64 -4.71 12.38
N SER A 357 10.89 -5.37 13.26
CA SER A 357 9.54 -5.87 12.95
C SER A 357 8.61 -4.73 12.54
N VAL A 358 8.69 -3.58 13.23
CA VAL A 358 7.88 -2.39 12.91
C VAL A 358 8.18 -1.86 11.52
N VAL A 359 9.47 -1.78 11.14
CA VAL A 359 9.87 -1.37 9.78
C VAL A 359 9.34 -2.35 8.73
N ILE A 360 9.54 -3.65 8.94
CA ILE A 360 9.11 -4.69 7.99
C ILE A 360 7.58 -4.67 7.82
N LEU A 361 6.84 -4.56 8.92
CA LEU A 361 5.38 -4.51 8.88
C LEU A 361 4.87 -3.23 8.23
N SER A 362 5.53 -2.09 8.46
CA SER A 362 5.20 -0.85 7.76
C SER A 362 5.35 -0.98 6.24
N TYR A 363 6.34 -1.73 5.76
CA TYR A 363 6.48 -2.00 4.32
C TYR A 363 5.49 -3.06 3.82
N ALA A 364 5.28 -4.12 4.59
CA ALA A 364 4.40 -5.22 4.21
C ALA A 364 2.91 -4.82 4.20
N LEU A 365 2.51 -3.86 5.04
CA LEU A 365 1.16 -3.31 5.10
C LEU A 365 0.93 -2.19 4.09
N CYS A 366 1.98 -1.63 3.48
CA CYS A 366 1.89 -0.54 2.51
C CYS A 366 1.32 -1.01 1.16
N GLY A 367 0.00 -1.19 1.12
CA GLY A 367 -0.78 -1.44 -0.09
C GLY A 367 -2.23 -1.76 0.22
N PHE A 368 -3.15 -1.39 -0.67
CA PHE A 368 -4.58 -1.71 -0.62
C PHE A 368 -4.89 -3.19 -0.92
N ALA A 369 -4.15 -4.13 -0.35
CA ALA A 369 -4.30 -5.56 -0.63
C ALA A 369 -5.35 -6.21 0.29
N HIS A 370 -6.63 -5.85 0.08
CA HIS A 370 -7.77 -6.32 0.87
C HIS A 370 -9.02 -6.55 0.01
N ILE A 371 -10.02 -7.28 0.50
CA ILE A 371 -11.20 -7.67 -0.30
C ILE A 371 -11.96 -6.46 -0.86
N ALA A 372 -12.11 -5.39 -0.07
CA ALA A 372 -12.79 -4.18 -0.53
C ALA A 372 -12.08 -3.49 -1.71
N SER A 373 -10.74 -3.63 -1.84
CA SER A 373 -10.01 -3.01 -2.95
C SER A 373 -10.30 -3.68 -4.29
N VAL A 374 -10.71 -4.96 -4.29
CA VAL A 374 -11.21 -5.63 -5.50
C VAL A 374 -12.36 -4.83 -6.08
N ALA A 375 -13.35 -4.46 -5.26
CA ALA A 375 -14.48 -3.65 -5.72
C ALA A 375 -14.04 -2.25 -6.19
N ILE A 376 -13.10 -1.61 -5.47
CA ILE A 376 -12.61 -0.26 -5.79
C ILE A 376 -11.87 -0.24 -7.12
N PHE A 377 -10.85 -1.08 -7.31
CA PHE A 377 -10.00 -1.04 -8.50
C PHE A 377 -10.65 -1.70 -9.72
N VAL A 378 -11.37 -2.82 -9.54
CA VAL A 378 -12.14 -3.43 -10.64
C VAL A 378 -13.28 -2.51 -11.05
N GLY A 379 -14.07 -2.04 -10.08
CA GLY A 379 -15.21 -1.15 -10.34
C GLY A 379 -14.79 0.19 -10.93
N GLY A 380 -13.75 0.81 -10.36
CA GLY A 380 -13.18 2.07 -10.84
C GLY A 380 -12.66 1.96 -12.26
N THR A 381 -11.86 0.92 -12.55
CA THR A 381 -11.34 0.70 -13.93
C THR A 381 -12.48 0.36 -14.90
N ALA A 382 -13.45 -0.46 -14.49
CA ALA A 382 -14.60 -0.82 -15.33
C ALA A 382 -15.51 0.38 -15.63
N ALA A 383 -15.60 1.37 -14.73
CA ALA A 383 -16.32 2.61 -14.99
C ALA A 383 -15.69 3.43 -16.12
N LEU A 384 -14.37 3.34 -16.31
CA LEU A 384 -13.65 4.01 -17.40
C LEU A 384 -13.79 3.28 -18.74
N VAL A 385 -13.89 1.94 -18.69
CA VAL A 385 -14.02 1.08 -19.86
C VAL A 385 -15.12 0.01 -19.67
N PRO A 386 -16.41 0.39 -19.75
CA PRO A 386 -17.51 -0.53 -19.46
C PRO A 386 -17.51 -1.81 -20.31
N SER A 387 -17.00 -1.73 -21.55
CA SER A 387 -16.89 -2.89 -22.45
C SER A 387 -15.89 -3.97 -21.99
N ARG A 388 -15.04 -3.69 -21.00
CA ARG A 388 -14.06 -4.64 -20.44
C ARG A 388 -14.40 -5.06 -19.00
N ARG A 389 -15.62 -4.77 -18.52
CA ARG A 389 -16.06 -5.07 -17.15
C ARG A 389 -15.86 -6.53 -16.76
N ASP A 390 -16.24 -7.46 -17.64
CA ASP A 390 -16.18 -8.89 -17.34
C ASP A 390 -14.73 -9.40 -17.28
N ASP A 391 -13.86 -8.87 -18.14
CA ASP A 391 -12.42 -9.17 -18.10
C ASP A 391 -11.81 -8.73 -16.77
N LEU A 392 -12.09 -7.50 -16.34
CA LEU A 392 -11.60 -6.93 -15.08
C LEU A 392 -12.14 -7.71 -13.87
N ALA A 393 -13.43 -8.05 -13.88
CA ALA A 393 -14.05 -8.84 -12.82
C ALA A 393 -13.41 -10.23 -12.71
N ALA A 394 -13.13 -10.90 -13.83
CA ALA A 394 -12.46 -12.19 -13.88
C ALA A 394 -10.99 -12.13 -13.40
N LEU A 395 -10.38 -10.93 -13.34
CA LEU A 395 -9.03 -10.72 -12.84
C LEU A 395 -8.99 -10.33 -11.35
N GLY A 396 -10.09 -9.85 -10.77
CA GLY A 396 -10.12 -9.23 -9.43
C GLY A 396 -9.46 -10.06 -8.31
N TRP A 397 -9.85 -11.33 -8.17
CA TRP A 397 -9.27 -12.20 -7.11
C TRP A 397 -7.80 -12.55 -7.35
N ARG A 398 -7.41 -12.68 -8.62
CA ARG A 398 -6.00 -12.87 -9.02
C ARG A 398 -5.18 -11.62 -8.73
N ALA A 399 -5.76 -10.44 -8.98
CA ALA A 399 -5.14 -9.17 -8.66
C ALA A 399 -4.93 -8.99 -7.15
N LEU A 400 -5.91 -9.36 -6.33
CA LEU A 400 -5.79 -9.33 -4.87
C LEU A 400 -4.64 -10.22 -4.38
N LEU A 401 -4.60 -11.49 -4.81
CA LEU A 401 -3.50 -12.39 -4.47
C LEU A 401 -2.15 -11.81 -4.88
N ALA A 402 -2.07 -11.28 -6.10
CA ALA A 402 -0.84 -10.70 -6.61
C ALA A 402 -0.40 -9.45 -5.81
N ALA A 403 -1.33 -8.57 -5.44
CA ALA A 403 -1.05 -7.41 -4.61
C ALA A 403 -0.62 -7.81 -3.19
N THR A 404 -1.24 -8.83 -2.61
CA THR A 404 -0.80 -9.38 -1.31
C THR A 404 0.64 -9.89 -1.39
N LEU A 405 0.99 -10.68 -2.41
CA LEU A 405 2.36 -11.18 -2.58
C LEU A 405 3.35 -10.04 -2.87
N ALA A 406 2.96 -9.04 -3.66
CA ALA A 406 3.81 -7.88 -3.96
C ALA A 406 4.12 -7.07 -2.69
N THR A 407 3.12 -6.77 -1.86
CA THR A 407 3.34 -6.05 -0.58
C THR A 407 4.21 -6.87 0.38
N LEU A 408 4.04 -8.19 0.43
CA LEU A 408 4.92 -9.07 1.22
C LEU A 408 6.36 -9.07 0.69
N MET A 409 6.57 -9.02 -0.63
CA MET A 409 7.92 -8.85 -1.21
C MET A 409 8.55 -7.52 -0.82
N VAL A 410 7.77 -6.43 -0.80
CA VAL A 410 8.23 -5.11 -0.33
C VAL A 410 8.64 -5.17 1.14
N GLY A 411 7.87 -5.88 1.97
CA GLY A 411 8.23 -6.20 3.36
C GLY A 411 9.54 -6.99 3.47
N CYS A 412 9.75 -7.99 2.61
CA CYS A 412 11.03 -8.72 2.55
C CYS A 412 12.20 -7.81 2.17
N VAL A 413 12.05 -6.88 1.23
CA VAL A 413 13.11 -5.92 0.89
C VAL A 413 13.51 -5.10 2.12
N ALA A 414 12.54 -4.59 2.87
CA ALA A 414 12.83 -3.93 4.14
C ALA A 414 13.52 -4.88 5.13
N GLY A 415 13.07 -6.13 5.24
CA GLY A 415 13.69 -7.13 6.12
C GLY A 415 15.13 -7.50 5.74
N ILE A 416 15.46 -7.51 4.45
CA ILE A 416 16.82 -7.78 3.96
C ILE A 416 17.78 -6.69 4.45
N PHE A 417 17.39 -5.42 4.31
CA PHE A 417 18.32 -4.30 4.49
C PHE A 417 18.19 -3.54 5.81
N SER A 418 17.03 -3.58 6.48
CA SER A 418 16.79 -2.82 7.71
C SER A 418 17.39 -3.49 8.94
N THR A 419 17.95 -2.67 9.81
CA THR A 419 18.41 -3.01 11.17
C THR A 419 17.42 -2.55 12.25
N GLY A 420 16.31 -1.89 11.87
CA GLY A 420 15.34 -1.30 12.80
C GLY A 420 15.69 0.11 13.29
N GLU A 421 16.71 0.74 12.70
CA GLU A 421 17.09 2.12 13.01
C GLU A 421 15.93 3.11 12.79
N GLY A 422 15.82 4.11 13.68
CA GLY A 422 14.81 5.16 13.59
C GLY A 422 13.46 4.85 14.24
N VAL A 423 13.22 3.63 14.70
CA VAL A 423 12.02 3.25 15.47
C VAL A 423 12.26 3.46 16.97
N LEU A 424 11.33 4.15 17.65
CA LEU A 424 11.35 4.40 19.08
C LEU A 424 10.39 3.43 19.77
N LEU A 425 10.94 2.39 20.40
CA LEU A 425 10.15 1.49 21.24
C LEU A 425 10.03 2.05 22.66
N ILE A 426 8.81 2.08 23.18
CA ILE A 426 8.57 2.37 24.59
C ILE A 426 8.96 1.12 25.39
N ARG A 427 9.97 1.23 26.25
CA ARG A 427 10.31 0.17 27.21
C ARG A 427 9.38 0.30 28.42
N PRO A 428 8.72 -0.77 28.90
CA PRO A 428 7.94 -0.69 30.13
C PRO A 428 8.85 -0.26 31.29
N GLY A 429 8.57 0.91 31.89
CA GLY A 429 9.31 1.43 33.04
C GLY A 429 10.12 2.72 32.81
N GLN A 430 9.92 3.44 31.69
CA GLN A 430 10.36 4.82 31.51
C GLN A 430 9.20 5.80 31.47
#